data_AF-A0A6I4TEJ0-F1
#
_entry.id   AF-A0A6I4TEJ0-F1
#
_cell.length_a   1.000
_cell.length_b   1.000
_cell.length_c   1.000
_cell.angle_alpha   90.00
_cell.angle_beta   90.00
_cell.angle_gamma   90.00
#
_symmetry.space_group_name_H-M   'P 1'
#
loop_
_entity.id
_entity.type
_entity.pdbx_description
1 polymer ?
#
loop_
_entity_poly.entity_id
_entity_poly.type
_entity_poly.pdbx_seq_one_letter_code
_entity_poly.pdbx_strand_id
1 'polypeptide(L)'
;MADRKTVFVAFAIEDQSIRDMIKGQSLNTSTPFEYIDMSVTEAYSEEWKKKVRTRILRSHGVLAIISKNSLTSTGQKWEIACAKEEGIPVRGIWAYKEDRTDVAGVNTMVWTWENLANWIDGL
;
A
#
# COMPACT_ATOMS: atom_id res chain seq x y z
N MET A 1 -21.02 14.92 -2.97
CA MET A 1 -20.45 13.72 -2.34
C MET A 1 -18.98 13.75 -2.65
N ALA A 2 -18.10 13.82 -1.66
CA ALA A 2 -16.66 13.85 -1.90
C ALA A 2 -16.27 12.54 -2.61
N ASP A 3 -15.58 12.66 -3.74
CA ASP A 3 -15.13 11.52 -4.54
C ASP A 3 -14.24 10.63 -3.66
N ARG A 4 -14.54 9.33 -3.58
CA ARG A 4 -13.76 8.43 -2.73
C ARG A 4 -12.44 8.11 -3.43
N LYS A 5 -11.33 8.41 -2.78
CA LYS A 5 -10.00 8.10 -3.27
C LYS A 5 -9.72 6.62 -3.09
N THR A 6 -9.21 5.97 -4.12
CA THR A 6 -8.87 4.55 -4.05
C THR A 6 -7.40 4.38 -3.80
N VAL A 7 -7.01 3.61 -2.78
CA VAL A 7 -5.60 3.37 -2.43
C VAL A 7 -5.28 1.89 -2.52
N PHE A 8 -4.23 1.55 -3.27
CA PHE A 8 -3.71 0.19 -3.34
C PHE A 8 -2.77 -0.08 -2.16
N VAL A 9 -2.95 -1.20 -1.45
CA VAL A 9 -2.08 -1.56 -0.32
C VAL A 9 -1.09 -2.64 -0.73
N ALA A 10 0.20 -2.29 -0.70
CA ALA A 10 1.31 -3.19 -1.01
C ALA A 10 1.99 -3.67 0.30
N PHE A 11 2.04 -4.97 0.54
CA PHE A 11 2.54 -5.52 1.81
C PHE A 11 3.21 -6.89 1.61
N ALA A 12 4.08 -7.28 2.54
CA ALA A 12 4.59 -8.64 2.62
C ALA A 12 3.53 -9.54 3.29
N ILE A 13 3.39 -10.79 2.85
CA ILE A 13 2.38 -11.72 3.40
C ILE A 13 2.51 -11.90 4.92
N GLU A 14 3.74 -11.80 5.45
CA GLU A 14 4.05 -11.85 6.87
C GLU A 14 3.42 -10.69 7.67
N ASP A 15 3.12 -9.57 7.02
CA ASP A 15 2.50 -8.37 7.61
C ASP A 15 0.99 -8.27 7.33
N GLN A 16 0.35 -9.39 6.97
CA GLN A 16 -1.09 -9.44 6.71
C GLN A 16 -1.92 -8.90 7.88
N SER A 17 -1.51 -9.16 9.13
CA SER A 17 -2.17 -8.65 10.33
C SER A 17 -2.27 -7.13 10.35
N ILE A 18 -1.20 -6.44 9.91
CA ILE A 18 -1.16 -4.97 9.85
C ILE A 18 -2.07 -4.46 8.73
N ARG A 19 -2.07 -5.13 7.57
CA ARG A 19 -3.04 -4.84 6.49
C ARG A 19 -4.47 -4.96 7.01
N ASP A 20 -4.78 -6.00 7.79
CA ASP A 20 -6.13 -6.23 8.33
C ASP A 20 -6.54 -5.12 9.29
N MET A 21 -5.62 -4.64 10.13
CA MET A 21 -5.87 -3.51 11.03
C MET A 21 -6.12 -2.20 10.28
N ILE A 22 -5.32 -1.89 9.25
CA ILE A 22 -5.49 -0.70 8.41
C ILE A 22 -6.84 -0.75 7.67
N LYS A 23 -7.19 -1.92 7.13
CA LYS A 23 -8.51 -2.14 6.53
C LYS A 23 -9.63 -1.93 7.54
N GLY A 24 -9.49 -2.48 8.74
CA GLY A 24 -10.45 -2.28 9.83
C GLY A 24 -10.63 -0.82 10.23
N GLN A 25 -9.55 -0.01 10.19
CA GLN A 25 -9.64 1.43 10.42
C GLN A 25 -10.51 2.12 9.35
N SER A 26 -10.30 1.83 8.06
CA SER A 26 -11.09 2.46 6.98
C SER A 26 -12.61 2.24 7.10
N LEU A 27 -13.02 1.12 7.70
CA LEU A 27 -14.43 0.78 7.90
C LEU A 27 -15.09 1.54 9.07
N ASN A 28 -14.29 2.01 10.03
CA ASN A 28 -14.77 2.64 11.26
C ASN A 28 -14.67 4.17 11.26
N THR A 29 -13.85 4.76 10.39
CA THR A 29 -13.73 6.21 10.25
C THR A 29 -14.55 6.71 9.05
N SER A 30 -15.05 7.96 9.11
CA SER A 30 -15.61 8.67 7.94
C SER A 30 -14.49 8.96 6.95
N THR A 31 -14.09 7.92 6.27
CA THR A 31 -12.87 7.85 5.49
C THR A 31 -13.25 8.08 4.03
N PRO A 32 -12.75 9.13 3.36
CA PRO A 32 -13.06 9.37 1.96
C PRO A 32 -12.25 8.45 1.03
N PHE A 33 -11.83 7.27 1.49
CA PHE A 33 -11.01 6.37 0.67
C PHE A 33 -11.34 4.89 0.84
N GLU A 34 -11.12 4.14 -0.24
CA GLU A 34 -11.32 2.69 -0.32
C GLU A 34 -9.99 1.97 -0.49
N TYR A 35 -9.74 0.97 0.36
CA TYR A 35 -8.56 0.12 0.24
C TYR A 35 -8.81 -1.03 -0.71
N ILE A 36 -7.91 -1.15 -1.68
CA ILE A 36 -7.83 -2.31 -2.55
C ILE A 36 -6.53 -3.05 -2.23
N ASP A 37 -6.65 -4.31 -1.82
CA ASP A 37 -5.51 -5.21 -1.72
C ASP A 37 -5.68 -6.39 -2.70
N MET A 38 -4.55 -6.88 -3.18
CA MET A 38 -4.47 -8.16 -3.88
C MET A 38 -3.35 -8.97 -3.28
N SER A 39 -3.65 -9.68 -2.20
CA SER A 39 -2.74 -10.66 -1.63
C SER A 39 -2.44 -11.75 -2.67
N VAL A 40 -1.15 -11.91 -3.00
CA VAL A 40 -0.66 -13.06 -3.78
C VAL A 40 -0.28 -14.16 -2.81
N THR A 41 -0.94 -15.31 -2.92
CA THR A 41 -0.48 -16.52 -2.24
C THR A 41 0.35 -17.41 -3.15
N GLU A 42 0.10 -17.49 -4.47
CA GLU A 42 0.92 -18.32 -5.37
C GLU A 42 0.90 -17.86 -6.84
N ALA A 43 2.06 -17.98 -7.49
CA ALA A 43 2.40 -17.81 -8.91
C ALA A 43 2.35 -16.40 -9.55
N TYR A 44 3.55 -15.86 -9.84
CA TYR A 44 3.79 -14.77 -10.80
C TYR A 44 3.46 -15.18 -12.24
N SER A 45 2.20 -15.49 -12.54
CA SER A 45 1.78 -15.55 -13.93
C SER A 45 1.81 -14.15 -14.54
N GLU A 46 2.14 -14.03 -15.83
CA GLU A 46 2.08 -12.75 -16.53
C GLU A 46 0.68 -12.11 -16.46
N GLU A 47 -0.36 -12.94 -16.40
CA GLU A 47 -1.74 -12.49 -16.19
C GLU A 47 -1.95 -11.83 -14.84
N TRP A 48 -1.32 -12.35 -13.78
CA TRP A 48 -1.38 -11.75 -12.45
C TRP A 48 -0.77 -10.35 -12.46
N LYS A 49 0.44 -10.20 -13.02
CA LYS A 49 1.10 -8.89 -13.14
C LYS A 49 0.24 -7.88 -13.90
N LYS A 50 -0.41 -8.31 -15.00
CA LYS A 50 -1.35 -7.45 -15.75
C LYS A 50 -2.54 -7.00 -14.89
N LYS A 51 -3.11 -7.91 -14.09
CA LYS A 51 -4.23 -7.58 -13.18
C LYS A 51 -3.80 -6.61 -12.08
N VAL A 52 -2.67 -6.83 -11.43
CA VAL A 52 -2.16 -5.93 -10.38
C VAL A 52 -1.84 -4.55 -10.97
N ARG A 53 -1.14 -4.49 -12.10
CA ARG A 53 -0.84 -3.24 -12.78
C ARG A 53 -2.11 -2.44 -13.11
N THR A 54 -3.14 -3.12 -13.63
CA THR A 54 -4.43 -2.47 -13.92
C THR A 54 -5.08 -1.89 -12.66
N ARG A 55 -4.94 -2.53 -11.50
CA ARG A 55 -5.49 -2.01 -10.24
C ARG A 55 -4.68 -0.85 -9.67
N ILE A 56 -3.35 -0.93 -9.74
CA ILE A 56 -2.45 0.18 -9.37
C ILE A 56 -2.81 1.41 -10.21
N LEU A 57 -2.97 1.26 -11.52
CA LEU A 57 -3.36 2.33 -12.44
C LEU A 57 -4.73 2.95 -12.14
N ARG A 58 -5.66 2.16 -11.60
CA ARG A 58 -7.00 2.62 -11.21
C ARG A 58 -7.04 3.21 -9.80
N SER A 59 -5.92 3.14 -9.07
CA SER A 59 -5.79 3.69 -7.73
C SER A 59 -5.20 5.09 -7.81
N HIS A 60 -5.62 5.96 -6.89
CA HIS A 60 -5.11 7.32 -6.76
C HIS A 60 -3.74 7.34 -6.08
N GLY A 61 -3.40 6.28 -5.33
CA GLY A 61 -2.09 6.13 -4.71
C GLY A 61 -1.83 4.70 -4.26
N VAL A 62 -0.57 4.42 -3.92
CA VAL A 62 -0.11 3.15 -3.36
C VAL A 62 0.45 3.36 -1.96
N LEU A 63 -0.12 2.66 -0.99
CA LEU A 63 0.33 2.63 0.39
C LEU A 63 1.12 1.34 0.63
N ALA A 64 2.42 1.45 0.88
CA ALA A 64 3.29 0.34 1.19
C ALA A 64 3.40 0.13 2.71
N ILE A 65 3.11 -1.06 3.20
CA ILE A 65 3.35 -1.46 4.60
C ILE A 65 4.81 -1.88 4.72
N ILE A 66 5.63 -1.05 5.35
CA ILE A 66 7.07 -1.23 5.44
C ILE A 66 7.43 -1.94 6.74
N SER A 67 8.09 -3.08 6.59
CA SER A 67 8.72 -3.83 7.68
C SER A 67 10.02 -4.46 7.18
N LYS A 68 10.74 -5.16 8.06
CA LYS A 68 11.89 -6.01 7.67
C LYS A 68 11.56 -7.01 6.56
N ASN A 69 10.32 -7.49 6.52
CA ASN A 69 9.85 -8.47 5.52
C ASN A 69 9.71 -7.82 4.13
N SER A 70 9.58 -6.49 4.05
CA SER A 70 9.57 -5.76 2.78
C SER A 70 10.88 -5.89 2.00
N LEU A 71 12.00 -6.14 2.70
CA LEU A 71 13.30 -6.33 2.05
C LEU A 71 13.41 -7.68 1.32
N THR A 72 12.60 -8.67 1.68
CA THR A 72 12.61 -10.01 1.07
C THR A 72 11.38 -10.24 0.19
N SER A 73 10.29 -9.50 0.39
CA SER A 73 9.07 -9.58 -0.40
C SER A 73 9.28 -9.14 -1.85
N THR A 74 9.36 -10.11 -2.76
CA THR A 74 9.44 -9.85 -4.19
C THR A 74 8.16 -9.20 -4.72
N GLY A 75 7.00 -9.54 -4.14
CA GLY A 75 5.69 -9.08 -4.62
C GLY A 75 5.53 -7.59 -4.35
N GLN A 76 5.77 -7.22 -3.10
CA GLN A 76 5.74 -5.83 -2.68
C GLN A 76 6.74 -4.96 -3.45
N LYS A 77 7.97 -5.46 -3.68
CA LYS A 77 8.97 -4.74 -4.48
C LYS A 77 8.48 -4.48 -5.91
N TRP A 78 7.87 -5.48 -6.53
CA TRP A 78 7.34 -5.36 -7.88
C TRP A 78 6.17 -4.36 -7.93
N GLU A 79 5.26 -4.39 -6.96
CA GLU A 79 4.14 -3.45 -6.86
C GLU A 79 4.61 -1.99 -6.72
N ILE A 80 5.59 -1.76 -5.83
CA ILE A 80 6.19 -0.43 -5.63
C ILE A 80 6.90 0.05 -6.90
N ALA A 81 7.66 -0.83 -7.56
CA ALA A 81 8.33 -0.50 -8.82
C ALA A 81 7.32 -0.15 -9.91
N CYS A 82 6.28 -0.99 -10.08
CA CYS A 82 5.21 -0.77 -11.05
C CYS A 82 4.50 0.57 -10.79
N ALA A 83 4.16 0.89 -9.54
CA ALA A 83 3.55 2.18 -9.21
C ALA A 83 4.42 3.37 -9.59
N LYS A 84 5.73 3.29 -9.35
CA LYS A 84 6.69 4.33 -9.76
C LYS A 84 6.81 4.46 -11.28
N GLU A 85 6.85 3.33 -11.99
CA GLU A 85 6.89 3.29 -13.45
C GLU A 85 5.63 3.91 -14.08
N GLU A 86 4.46 3.66 -13.50
CA GLU A 86 3.19 4.25 -13.94
C GLU A 86 2.96 5.69 -13.42
N GLY A 87 3.89 6.24 -12.62
CA GLY A 87 3.77 7.59 -12.05
C GLY A 87 2.71 7.73 -10.96
N ILE A 88 2.25 6.62 -10.36
CA ILE A 88 1.29 6.63 -9.26
C ILE A 88 2.01 7.03 -7.96
N PRO A 89 1.46 7.96 -7.14
CA PRO A 89 2.07 8.34 -5.88
C PRO A 89 2.22 7.16 -4.92
N VAL A 90 3.45 6.92 -4.44
CA VAL A 90 3.77 5.87 -3.47
C VAL A 90 4.12 6.47 -2.12
N ARG A 91 3.52 5.98 -1.05
CA ARG A 91 3.87 6.30 0.34
C ARG A 91 4.03 5.03 1.16
N GLY A 92 5.04 5.00 2.02
CA GLY A 92 5.24 3.92 2.98
C GLY A 92 4.65 4.26 4.35
N ILE A 93 4.26 3.24 5.12
CA ILE A 93 4.03 3.34 6.56
C ILE A 93 4.82 2.27 7.30
N TRP A 94 5.43 2.61 8.42
CA TRP A 94 6.07 1.58 9.25
C TRP A 94 5.01 0.73 9.94
N ALA A 95 5.08 -0.58 9.70
CA ALA A 95 4.18 -1.58 10.28
C ALA A 95 4.29 -1.66 11.80
N TYR A 96 5.52 -1.55 12.31
CA TYR A 96 5.85 -1.70 13.73
C TYR A 96 6.60 -0.46 14.23
N LYS A 97 6.40 -0.09 15.50
CA LYS A 97 6.97 1.14 16.09
C LYS A 97 8.50 1.14 16.12
N GLU A 98 9.09 -0.03 16.37
CA GLU A 98 10.54 -0.24 16.48
C GLU A 98 11.18 -0.61 15.14
N ASP A 99 10.38 -0.82 14.11
CA ASP A 99 10.87 -1.11 12.77
C ASP A 99 11.01 0.19 11.98
N ARG A 100 12.23 0.48 11.54
CA ARG A 100 12.58 1.63 10.70
C ARG A 100 13.22 1.19 9.40
N THR A 101 12.81 0.01 8.91
CA THR A 101 13.24 -0.49 7.61
C THR A 101 13.02 0.59 6.56
N ASP A 102 14.07 0.82 5.76
CA ASP A 102 14.06 1.75 4.65
C ASP A 102 13.97 0.97 3.35
N VAL A 103 12.98 1.33 2.51
CA VAL A 103 12.79 0.74 1.19
C VAL A 103 13.12 1.81 0.17
N ALA A 104 14.14 1.54 -0.64
CA ALA A 104 14.70 2.52 -1.57
C ALA A 104 13.62 3.18 -2.44
N GLY A 105 13.58 4.52 -2.37
CA GLY A 105 12.64 5.36 -3.10
C GLY A 105 11.20 5.27 -2.63
N VAL A 106 10.92 4.75 -1.43
CA VAL A 106 9.61 4.88 -0.77
C VAL A 106 9.77 5.82 0.41
N ASN A 107 9.05 6.94 0.38
CA ASN A 107 9.01 7.84 1.52
C ASN A 107 8.06 7.25 2.59
N THR A 108 8.62 6.89 3.74
CA THR A 108 7.88 6.18 4.79
C THR A 108 7.52 7.12 5.94
N MET A 109 6.29 7.02 6.44
CA MET A 109 5.78 7.81 7.56
C MET A 109 5.31 6.93 8.72
N VAL A 110 5.14 7.54 9.90
CA VAL A 110 4.57 6.84 11.06
C VAL A 110 3.10 6.55 10.80
N TRP A 111 2.67 5.33 11.10
CA TRP A 111 1.26 4.95 11.03
C TRP A 111 0.46 5.67 12.12
N THR A 112 -0.14 6.80 11.74
CA THR A 112 -1.19 7.50 12.48
C THR A 112 -2.31 7.86 11.52
N TRP A 113 -3.52 8.05 12.06
CA TRP A 113 -4.67 8.48 11.26
C TRP A 113 -4.41 9.81 10.55
N GLU A 114 -3.86 10.79 11.26
CA GLU A 114 -3.59 12.13 10.72
C GLU A 114 -2.63 12.07 9.52
N ASN A 115 -1.57 11.27 9.59
CA ASN A 115 -0.62 11.11 8.49
C ASN A 115 -1.27 10.46 7.26
N LEU A 116 -2.09 9.42 7.49
CA LEU A 116 -2.82 8.74 6.41
C LEU A 116 -3.84 9.68 5.76
N ALA A 117 -4.65 10.36 6.55
CA ALA A 117 -5.66 11.31 6.07
C ALA A 117 -5.02 12.45 5.28
N ASN A 118 -3.98 13.09 5.83
CA ASN A 118 -3.27 14.18 5.15
C ASN A 118 -2.64 13.74 3.82
N TRP A 119 -2.04 12.55 3.80
CA TRP A 119 -1.48 12.03 2.55
C TRP A 119 -2.57 11.77 1.53
N ILE A 120 -3.66 11.14 1.94
CA ILE A 120 -4.76 10.76 1.03
C ILE A 120 -5.50 12.00 0.54
N ASP A 121 -5.71 13.01 1.37
CA ASP A 121 -6.27 14.31 0.94
C ASP A 121 -5.38 15.02 -0.08
N GLY A 122 -4.06 14.77 -0.06
CA GLY A 122 -3.09 15.30 -1.02
C GLY A 122 -2.91 14.50 -2.33
N LEU A 123 -3.54 13.32 -2.48
CA LEU A 123 -3.55 12.54 -3.73
C LEU A 123 -4.48 13.14 -4.79
#